data_AF-A0A924DPJ4-F1
#
_entry.id   AF-A0A924DPJ4-F1
#
_cell.length_a   1.000
_cell.length_b   1.000
_cell.length_c   1.000
_cell.angle_alpha   90.00
_cell.angle_beta   90.00
_cell.angle_gamma   90.00
#
_symmetry.space_group_name_H-M   'P 1'
#
loop_
_entity.id
_entity.type
_entity.pdbx_description
1 polymer ?
#
loop_
_entity_poly.entity_id
_entity_poly.type
_entity_poly.pdbx_seq_one_letter_code
_entity_poly.pdbx_strand_id
1 'polypeptide(L)'
;MKVELTNKDTCTKLLIKKCHCCGYIMESAQEVQKCGKCKKSFLPVNYFSKIHSKSQKEYEQLFAQGHEIHEEDLIKGLTVLW
;
A
#
# COMPACT_ATOMS: atom_id res chain seq x y z
N MET A 1 24.60 28.39 4.15
CA MET A 1 24.66 27.02 4.70
C MET A 1 24.01 26.09 3.69
N LYS A 2 24.76 25.21 3.03
CA LYS A 2 24.21 24.19 2.12
C LYS A 2 23.69 23.06 2.99
N VAL A 3 22.37 22.85 3.00
CA VAL A 3 21.76 21.72 3.69
C VAL A 3 21.94 20.51 2.77
N GLU A 4 22.85 19.61 3.14
CA GLU A 4 23.01 18.33 2.48
C GLU A 4 21.78 17.47 2.80
N LEU A 5 20.97 17.20 1.78
CA LEU A 5 19.91 16.21 1.83
C LEU A 5 20.57 14.84 1.99
N THR A 6 20.67 14.35 3.21
CA THR A 6 21.01 12.96 3.46
C THR A 6 19.95 12.11 2.76
N ASN A 7 20.32 11.44 1.67
CA ASN A 7 19.57 10.32 1.11
C ASN A 7 19.44 9.30 2.25
N LYS A 8 18.32 9.34 2.98
CA LYS A 8 17.91 8.22 3.81
C LYS A 8 17.73 7.07 2.83
N ASP A 9 18.56 6.04 2.95
CA ASP A 9 18.30 4.75 2.31
C ASP A 9 16.87 4.35 2.69
N THR A 10 15.91 4.60 1.80
CA THR A 10 14.53 4.18 2.00
C THR A 10 14.55 2.67 1.86
N CYS A 11 14.74 2.00 2.99
CA CYS A 11 14.51 0.58 3.13
C CYS A 11 13.12 0.31 2.54
N THR A 12 13.10 -0.28 1.35
CA THR A 12 11.90 -0.53 0.57
C THR A 12 11.12 -1.62 1.28
N LYS A 13 10.29 -1.22 2.26
CA LYS A 13 9.41 -2.14 2.96
C LYS A 13 8.50 -2.82 1.95
N LEU A 14 8.54 -4.14 1.90
CA LEU A 14 7.70 -4.94 1.01
C LEU A 14 6.35 -5.16 1.68
N LEU A 15 5.27 -4.97 0.92
CA LEU A 15 3.92 -5.31 1.33
C LEU A 15 3.60 -6.72 0.88
N ILE A 16 3.31 -7.60 1.84
CA ILE A 16 2.77 -8.92 1.57
C ILE A 16 1.28 -8.90 1.92
N LYS A 17 0.42 -9.16 0.94
CA LYS A 17 -1.05 -9.13 1.09
C LYS A 17 -1.68 -10.45 0.68
N LYS A 18 -2.45 -11.04 1.59
CA LYS A 18 -3.34 -12.18 1.34
C LYS A 18 -4.71 -11.67 0.89
N CYS A 19 -5.20 -12.20 -0.23
CA CYS A 19 -6.55 -11.90 -0.69
C CYS A 19 -7.61 -12.45 0.29
N HIS A 20 -8.47 -11.56 0.80
CA HIS A 20 -9.57 -11.94 1.70
C HIS A 20 -10.64 -12.84 1.03
N CYS A 21 -10.68 -12.88 -0.30
CA CYS A 21 -11.68 -13.64 -1.05
C CYS A 21 -11.17 -15.03 -1.48
N CYS A 22 -9.96 -15.14 -2.02
CA CYS A 22 -9.43 -16.40 -2.58
C CYS A 22 -8.14 -16.90 -1.93
N GLY A 23 -7.61 -16.19 -0.93
CA GLY A 23 -6.40 -16.57 -0.20
C GLY A 23 -5.08 -16.41 -0.95
N TYR A 24 -5.08 -15.99 -2.23
CA TYR A 24 -3.86 -15.75 -2.99
C TYR A 24 -2.98 -14.68 -2.34
N ILE A 25 -1.68 -14.95 -2.23
CA ILE A 25 -0.69 -14.05 -1.63
C ILE A 25 -0.03 -13.24 -2.74
N MET A 26 0.12 -11.94 -2.51
CA MET A 26 0.77 -11.00 -3.41
C MET A 26 1.84 -10.25 -2.64
N GLU A 27 2.95 -9.96 -3.32
CA GLU A 27 4.06 -9.18 -2.81
C GLU A 27 4.26 -7.97 -3.72
N SER A 28 4.47 -6.78 -3.13
CA SER A 28 4.64 -5.55 -3.90
C SER A 28 5.28 -4.45 -3.04
N ALA A 29 6.04 -3.54 -3.65
CA ALA A 29 6.55 -2.34 -2.99
C ALA A 29 5.47 -1.26 -2.78
N GLN A 30 4.36 -1.34 -3.53
CA GLN A 30 3.20 -0.47 -3.42
C GLN A 30 1.95 -1.30 -3.10
N GLU A 31 0.95 -0.71 -2.44
CA GLU A 31 -0.32 -1.40 -2.20
C GLU A 31 -0.95 -1.95 -3.49
N VAL A 32 -1.24 -3.25 -3.46
CA VAL A 32 -1.95 -3.94 -4.55
C VAL A 32 -3.41 -3.47 -4.61
N GLN A 33 -3.84 -3.03 -5.79
CA GLN A 33 -5.21 -2.53 -6.04
C GLN A 33 -6.23 -3.64 -6.27
N LYS A 34 -5.80 -4.76 -6.87
CA LYS A 34 -6.66 -5.91 -7.21
C LYS A 34 -5.92 -7.21 -7.00
N CYS A 35 -6.67 -8.27 -6.72
CA CYS A 35 -6.10 -9.61 -6.63
C CYS A 35 -5.57 -10.09 -7.98
N GLY A 36 -4.31 -10.54 -8.05
CA GLY A 36 -3.75 -11.14 -9.26
C GLY A 36 -4.51 -12.37 -9.77
N LYS A 37 -5.17 -13.11 -8.86
CA LYS A 37 -5.93 -14.35 -9.16
C LYS A 37 -7.41 -14.11 -9.39
N CYS A 38 -8.19 -13.74 -8.37
CA CYS A 38 -9.65 -13.59 -8.49
C CYS A 38 -10.11 -12.21 -8.98
N LYS A 39 -9.17 -11.29 -9.27
CA LYS A 39 -9.43 -9.92 -9.77
C LYS A 39 -10.29 -9.02 -8.87
N LYS A 40 -10.62 -9.46 -7.65
CA LYS A 40 -11.31 -8.66 -6.63
C LYS A 40 -10.51 -7.39 -6.32
N SER A 41 -11.18 -6.23 -6.36
CA SER A 41 -10.60 -4.95 -5.97
C SER A 41 -10.41 -4.85 -4.45
N PHE A 42 -9.36 -4.15 -4.05
CA PHE A 42 -9.06 -3.82 -2.67
C PHE A 42 -9.23 -2.33 -2.43
N LEU A 43 -9.60 -1.98 -1.20
CA LEU A 43 -9.50 -0.61 -0.73
C LEU A 43 -8.03 -0.32 -0.32
N PRO A 44 -7.53 0.89 -0.56
CA PRO A 44 -6.29 1.38 0.04
C PRO A 44 -6.38 1.32 1.58
N VAL A 45 -5.24 1.09 2.24
CA VAL A 45 -5.12 1.01 3.70
C VAL A 45 -5.69 2.27 4.36
N ASN A 46 -5.37 3.45 3.83
CA ASN A 46 -5.84 4.74 4.34
C ASN A 46 -7.01 5.32 3.54
N TYR A 47 -7.95 4.47 3.10
CA TYR A 47 -9.06 4.87 2.23
C TYR A 47 -9.87 6.06 2.81
N PHE A 48 -10.31 5.99 4.07
CA PHE A 48 -11.16 7.02 4.69
C PHE A 48 -10.52 8.40 4.72
N SER A 49 -9.22 8.48 4.98
CA SER A 49 -8.45 9.74 4.97
C SER A 49 -8.29 10.32 3.56
N LYS A 50 -8.58 9.52 2.53
CA LYS A 50 -8.26 9.80 1.12
C LYS A 50 -9.50 9.87 0.21
N ILE A 51 -10.72 9.73 0.73
CA ILE A 51 -11.97 9.66 -0.07
C ILE A 51 -12.36 10.96 -0.79
N HIS A 52 -11.71 12.08 -0.50
CA HIS A 52 -12.05 13.38 -1.10
C HIS A 52 -11.55 13.56 -2.53
N SER A 53 -10.86 12.55 -3.08
CA SER A 53 -10.38 12.53 -4.45
C SER A 53 -11.52 12.51 -5.47
N LYS A 54 -11.57 13.51 -6.36
CA LYS A 54 -12.66 13.75 -7.32
C LYS A 54 -12.35 13.24 -8.73
N SER A 55 -11.14 12.72 -8.98
CA SER A 55 -10.72 12.23 -10.29
C SER A 55 -10.09 10.82 -10.25
N GLN A 56 -10.14 10.10 -11.37
CA GLN A 56 -9.55 8.77 -11.50
C GLN A 56 -8.01 8.77 -11.34
N LYS A 57 -7.34 9.86 -11.73
CA LYS A 57 -5.91 10.05 -11.47
C LYS A 57 -5.60 10.16 -9.98
N GLU A 58 -6.46 10.85 -9.22
CA GLU A 58 -6.30 10.94 -7.77
C GLU A 58 -6.57 9.59 -7.10
N TYR A 59 -7.45 8.74 -7.66
CA TYR A 59 -7.69 7.38 -7.15
C TYR A 59 -6.43 6.50 -7.18
N GLU A 60 -5.62 6.59 -8.23
CA GLU A 60 -4.37 5.82 -8.33
C GLU A 60 -3.34 6.25 -7.28
N GLN A 61 -3.36 7.53 -6.88
CA GLN A 61 -2.49 8.10 -5.84
C GLN A 61 -2.94 7.69 -4.42
N LEU A 62 -4.07 6.99 -4.27
CA LEU A 62 -4.53 6.55 -2.95
C LEU A 62 -3.73 5.37 -2.39
N PHE A 63 -3.09 4.60 -3.27
CA PHE A 63 -2.33 3.40 -2.93
C PHE A 63 -0.90 3.78 -2.54
N ALA A 64 -0.60 3.68 -1.25
CA ALA A 64 0.67 4.11 -0.68
C ALA A 64 1.82 3.15 -1.04
N GLN A 65 3.03 3.69 -1.02
CA GLN A 65 4.24 2.89 -1.05
C GLN A 65 4.45 2.24 0.32
N GLY A 66 5.09 1.07 0.37
CA GLY A 66 5.30 0.31 1.61
C GLY A 66 6.04 1.09 2.69
N HIS A 67 6.92 2.02 2.31
CA HIS A 67 7.64 2.88 3.26
C HIS A 67 6.76 3.97 3.91
N GLU A 68 5.60 4.28 3.32
CA GLU A 68 4.64 5.27 3.82
C GLU A 68 3.59 4.64 4.76
N ILE A 69 3.61 3.31 4.92
CA ILE A 69 2.62 2.57 5.69
C ILE A 69 3.25 2.15 7.02
N HIS A 70 2.47 2.32 8.10
CA HIS A 70 2.84 1.90 9.43
C HIS A 70 2.15 0.58 9.79
N GLU A 71 2.75 -0.21 10.68
CA GLU A 71 2.21 -1.53 11.05
C GLU A 71 0.83 -1.43 11.71
N GLU A 72 0.56 -0.34 12.46
CA GLU A 72 -0.74 -0.08 13.06
C GLU A 72 -1.89 0.07 12.05
N ASP A 73 -1.59 0.49 10.81
CA ASP A 73 -2.58 0.67 9.76
C ASP A 73 -2.96 -0.66 9.08
N LEU A 74 -2.17 -1.72 9.29
CA LEU A 74 -2.35 -2.99 8.61
C LEU A 74 -3.45 -3.85 9.24
N ILE A 75 -4.24 -4.50 8.39
CA ILE A 75 -5.15 -5.55 8.83
C ILE A 75 -4.35 -6.82 9.12
N LYS A 76 -4.18 -7.12 10.41
CA LYS A 76 -3.49 -8.32 10.89
C LYS A 76 -4.06 -9.59 10.25
N GLY A 77 -3.17 -10.50 9.87
CA GLY A 77 -3.53 -11.76 9.21
C GLY A 77 -3.89 -11.64 7.73
N LEU A 78 -4.04 -10.42 7.19
CA LEU A 78 -4.23 -10.15 5.76
C LEU A 78 -3.05 -9.41 5.13
N THR A 79 -2.42 -8.49 5.85
CA THR A 79 -1.30 -7.70 5.33
C THR A 79 -0.18 -7.66 6.36
N VAL A 80 1.08 -7.75 5.90
CA VAL A 80 2.28 -7.50 6.69
C VAL A 80 3.25 -6.63 5.90
N LEU A 81 4.05 -5.85 6.62
CA LEU A 81 5.25 -5.19 6.09
C LEU A 81 6.44 -6.10 6.38
N TRP A 82 7.32 -6.25 5.39
CA TRP A 82 8.54 -7.03 5.45
C TRP A 82 9.76 -6.18 5.10
#